data_AF-A0A2E7K3Z9-F1
#
_entry.id   AF-A0A2E7K3Z9-F1
#
_cell.length_a   1.000
_cell.length_b   1.000
_cell.length_c   1.000
_cell.angle_alpha   90.00
_cell.angle_beta   90.00
_cell.angle_gamma   90.00
#
_symmetry.space_group_name_H-M   'P 1'
#
loop_
_entity.id
_entity.type
_entity.pdbx_description
1 polymer ?
#
loop_
_entity_poly.entity_id
_entity_poly.type
_entity_poly.pdbx_seq_one_letter_code
_entity_poly.pdbx_strand_id
1 'polypeptide(L)'
;MKEDAARRRALELLLTDLYGESPQLRYRHITGGRELADDVWSKFSGKCFNCEAQISGRKKMHLDHTRPLAMLWPLDGTATCLCGSCNSQKRDRFPADYYSVDQLQKLSKITEIPIEELRRPSPNMEAIHLLKDRLEWFFNEFCLRPELNKVRDGKLSSELLIKALQKTLNRCEGGAPIDLVKLHEDWLSSQ
;
A
#
# COMPACT_ATOMS: atom_id res chain seq x y z
N MET A 1 -5.35 10.15 12.26
CA MET A 1 -6.81 9.90 12.12
C MET A 1 -7.49 10.60 10.92
N LYS A 2 -7.23 11.88 10.59
CA LYS A 2 -7.62 12.50 9.28
C LYS A 2 -6.45 12.64 8.30
N GLU A 3 -5.25 12.91 8.81
CA GLU A 3 -4.02 13.02 8.02
C GLU A 3 -3.59 11.66 7.45
N ASP A 4 -3.58 10.60 8.26
CA ASP A 4 -3.29 9.24 7.77
C ASP A 4 -4.23 8.80 6.65
N ALA A 5 -5.51 9.19 6.72
CA ALA A 5 -6.48 8.87 5.69
C ALA A 5 -6.23 9.65 4.39
N ALA A 6 -5.69 10.87 4.46
CA ALA A 6 -5.31 11.63 3.28
C ALA A 6 -4.01 11.10 2.66
N ARG A 7 -3.01 10.79 3.49
CA ARG A 7 -1.76 10.16 3.05
C ARG A 7 -2.01 8.79 2.40
N ARG A 8 -2.87 7.96 2.98
CA ARG A 8 -3.29 6.67 2.37
C ARG A 8 -3.92 6.88 0.99
N ARG A 9 -4.89 7.79 0.87
CA ARG A 9 -5.49 8.12 -0.43
C ARG A 9 -4.47 8.65 -1.43
N ALA A 10 -3.52 9.47 -1.01
CA ALA A 10 -2.45 9.95 -1.87
C ALA A 10 -1.56 8.80 -2.38
N LEU A 11 -1.23 7.83 -1.53
CA LEU A 11 -0.49 6.63 -1.95
C LEU A 11 -1.30 5.74 -2.90
N GLU A 12 -2.60 5.55 -2.65
CA GLU A 12 -3.48 4.80 -3.56
C GLU A 12 -3.59 5.46 -4.94
N LEU A 13 -3.72 6.79 -4.98
CA LEU A 13 -3.73 7.57 -6.22
C LEU A 13 -2.39 7.48 -6.94
N LEU A 14 -1.27 7.62 -6.20
CA LEU A 14 0.06 7.48 -6.77
C LEU A 14 0.24 6.12 -7.43
N LEU A 15 -0.09 5.02 -6.73
CA LEU A 15 0.02 3.68 -7.28
C LEU A 15 -0.90 3.49 -8.50
N THR A 16 -2.10 4.06 -8.47
CA THR A 16 -3.02 4.03 -9.64
C THR A 16 -2.38 4.70 -10.85
N ASP A 17 -1.78 5.88 -10.70
CA ASP A 17 -1.13 6.58 -11.81
C ASP A 17 0.14 5.87 -12.28
N LEU A 18 0.96 5.35 -11.35
CA LEU A 18 2.19 4.62 -11.67
C LEU A 18 1.88 3.35 -12.48
N TYR A 19 0.82 2.63 -12.09
CA TYR A 19 0.39 1.42 -12.79
C TYR A 19 -0.50 1.69 -14.01
N GLY A 20 -0.97 2.92 -14.22
CA GLY A 20 -1.87 3.31 -15.31
C GLY A 20 -3.35 2.93 -15.10
N GLU A 21 -3.65 2.14 -14.07
CA GLU A 21 -5.00 1.79 -13.64
C GLU A 21 -4.99 1.41 -12.16
N SER A 22 -6.15 1.41 -11.49
CA SER A 22 -6.20 1.01 -10.09
C SER A 22 -5.97 -0.50 -9.97
N PRO A 23 -5.25 -0.97 -8.93
CA PRO A 23 -5.01 -2.40 -8.71
C PRO A 23 -6.30 -3.24 -8.65
N GLN A 24 -7.39 -2.67 -8.15
CA GLN A 24 -8.69 -3.35 -8.09
C GLN A 24 -9.38 -3.40 -9.46
N LEU A 25 -9.23 -2.36 -10.28
CA LEU A 25 -9.74 -2.38 -11.65
C LEU A 25 -8.95 -3.38 -12.50
N ARG A 26 -7.61 -3.39 -12.38
CA ARG A 26 -6.75 -4.41 -12.98
C ARG A 26 -7.21 -5.81 -12.58
N TYR A 27 -7.44 -6.04 -11.29
CA TYR A 27 -7.94 -7.31 -10.78
C TYR A 27 -9.24 -7.72 -11.49
N ARG A 28 -10.20 -6.80 -11.61
CA ARG A 28 -11.45 -7.06 -12.30
C ARG A 28 -11.25 -7.37 -13.79
N HIS A 29 -10.34 -6.68 -14.48
CA HIS A 29 -10.00 -6.95 -15.87
C HIS A 29 -9.42 -8.35 -16.07
N ILE A 30 -8.40 -8.72 -15.29
CA ILE A 30 -7.72 -10.02 -15.44
C ILE A 30 -8.58 -11.21 -14.99
N THR A 31 -9.56 -10.99 -14.12
CA THR A 31 -10.45 -12.04 -13.62
C THR A 31 -11.76 -12.17 -14.38
N GLY A 32 -11.93 -11.44 -15.49
CA GLY A 32 -13.15 -11.50 -16.31
C GLY A 32 -14.37 -10.86 -15.64
N GLY A 33 -14.17 -9.84 -14.80
CA GLY A 33 -15.23 -9.07 -14.18
C GLY A 33 -15.52 -9.41 -12.72
N ARG A 34 -14.73 -10.29 -12.07
CA ARG A 34 -14.92 -10.64 -10.65
C ARG A 34 -14.51 -9.51 -9.71
N GLU A 35 -15.18 -9.43 -8.57
CA GLU A 35 -14.94 -8.43 -7.55
C GLU A 35 -13.93 -8.94 -6.52
N LEU A 36 -12.87 -8.16 -6.26
CA LEU A 36 -11.80 -8.54 -5.32
C LEU A 36 -12.34 -8.94 -3.95
N ALA A 37 -13.34 -8.21 -3.43
CA ALA A 37 -13.93 -8.48 -2.13
C ALA A 37 -14.62 -9.86 -2.06
N ASP A 38 -15.21 -10.32 -3.15
CA ASP A 38 -15.94 -11.58 -3.20
C ASP A 38 -14.98 -12.76 -3.27
N ASP A 39 -13.93 -12.62 -4.08
CA ASP A 39 -12.88 -13.62 -4.20
C ASP A 39 -12.07 -13.75 -2.91
N VAL A 40 -11.70 -12.64 -2.25
CA VAL A 40 -11.02 -12.67 -0.94
C VAL A 40 -11.91 -13.27 0.14
N TRP A 41 -13.20 -12.91 0.20
CA TRP A 41 -14.13 -13.50 1.15
C TRP A 41 -14.20 -15.03 1.02
N SER A 42 -14.29 -15.52 -0.22
CA SER A 42 -14.39 -16.93 -0.54
C SER A 42 -13.08 -17.68 -0.25
N LYS A 43 -11.94 -17.09 -0.66
CA LYS A 43 -10.58 -17.59 -0.42
C LYS A 43 -10.28 -17.84 1.07
N PHE A 44 -10.80 -17.00 1.95
CA PHE A 44 -10.64 -17.14 3.41
C PHE A 44 -11.87 -17.78 4.09
N SER A 45 -12.81 -18.33 3.33
CA SER A 45 -14.03 -18.99 3.85
C SER A 45 -14.84 -18.12 4.82
N GLY A 46 -14.84 -16.80 4.63
CA GLY A 46 -15.51 -15.84 5.50
C GLY A 46 -14.96 -15.74 6.93
N LYS A 47 -13.74 -16.19 7.16
CA LYS A 47 -13.07 -16.14 8.47
C LYS A 47 -11.98 -15.08 8.51
N CYS A 48 -11.79 -14.47 9.67
CA CYS A 48 -10.62 -13.64 9.90
C CYS A 48 -9.37 -14.51 9.84
N PHE A 49 -8.41 -14.15 9.00
CA PHE A 49 -7.15 -14.90 8.89
C PHE A 49 -6.38 -14.98 10.22
N ASN A 50 -6.38 -13.90 11.00
CA ASN A 50 -5.59 -13.84 12.22
C ASN A 50 -6.16 -14.68 13.37
N CYS A 51 -7.42 -14.44 13.73
CA CYS A 51 -8.04 -15.07 14.90
C CYS A 51 -8.95 -16.26 14.54
N GLU A 52 -9.05 -16.60 13.26
CA GLU A 52 -9.87 -17.69 12.71
C GLU A 52 -11.39 -17.58 12.97
N ALA A 53 -11.83 -16.50 13.63
CA ALA A 53 -13.23 -16.25 13.93
C ALA A 53 -14.05 -16.04 12.66
N GLN A 54 -15.25 -16.63 12.63
CA GLN A 54 -16.22 -16.39 11.57
C GLN A 54 -16.64 -14.92 11.57
N ILE A 55 -16.56 -14.27 10.41
CA ILE A 55 -17.08 -12.92 10.23
C ILE A 55 -18.57 -13.06 9.87
N SER A 56 -19.42 -12.24 10.49
CA SER A 56 -20.89 -12.34 10.35
C SER A 56 -21.43 -12.02 8.95
N GLY A 57 -20.57 -11.61 8.03
CA GLY A 57 -20.88 -11.47 6.61
C GLY A 57 -19.82 -10.66 5.88
N ARG A 58 -19.81 -10.79 4.55
CA ARG A 58 -18.82 -10.12 3.68
C ARG A 58 -18.71 -8.62 3.90
N LYS A 59 -19.84 -7.93 4.11
CA LYS A 59 -19.87 -6.48 4.39
C LYS A 59 -19.20 -6.07 5.70
N LYS A 60 -18.91 -7.02 6.60
CA LYS A 60 -18.19 -6.81 7.87
C LYS A 60 -16.72 -7.20 7.79
N MET A 61 -16.29 -7.80 6.67
CA MET A 61 -14.88 -8.06 6.39
C MET A 61 -14.15 -6.75 6.19
N HIS A 62 -12.93 -6.68 6.71
CA HIS A 62 -11.95 -5.69 6.29
C HIS A 62 -11.00 -6.35 5.29
N LEU A 63 -10.93 -5.77 4.09
CA LEU A 63 -9.89 -6.08 3.12
C LEU A 63 -8.61 -5.41 3.58
N ASP A 64 -7.63 -6.23 3.94
CA ASP A 64 -6.34 -5.77 4.41
C ASP A 64 -5.30 -5.84 3.29
N HIS A 65 -4.45 -4.82 3.24
CA HIS A 65 -3.24 -4.85 2.43
C HIS A 65 -2.27 -5.83 3.10
N THR A 66 -2.13 -7.03 2.55
CA THR A 66 -1.31 -8.09 3.14
C THR A 66 0.08 -7.56 3.47
N ARG A 67 0.72 -6.92 2.50
CA ARG A 67 1.90 -6.07 2.70
C ARG A 67 1.45 -4.60 2.79
N PRO A 68 2.08 -3.77 3.62
CA PRO A 68 1.52 -2.47 3.98
C PRO A 68 1.58 -1.44 2.84
N LEU A 69 0.49 -0.69 2.63
CA LEU A 69 0.41 0.42 1.66
C LEU A 69 1.46 1.51 1.91
N ALA A 70 1.84 1.76 3.16
CA ALA A 70 2.92 2.69 3.50
C ALA A 70 4.27 2.29 2.86
N MET A 71 4.40 1.02 2.46
CA MET A 71 5.56 0.45 1.80
C MET A 71 5.30 0.21 0.30
N LEU A 72 4.32 0.94 -0.26
CA LEU A 72 3.93 0.93 -1.66
C LEU A 72 3.34 -0.38 -2.18
N TRP A 73 2.90 -1.26 -1.29
CA TRP A 73 2.17 -2.47 -1.66
C TRP A 73 0.67 -2.18 -1.80
N PRO A 74 0.07 -2.35 -2.98
CA PRO A 74 -1.34 -2.03 -3.21
C PRO A 74 -2.30 -3.04 -2.58
N LEU A 75 -3.58 -2.67 -2.51
CA LEU A 75 -4.67 -3.62 -2.23
C LEU A 75 -5.06 -4.33 -3.53
N ASP A 76 -4.54 -5.53 -3.74
CA ASP A 76 -4.72 -6.32 -4.96
C ASP A 76 -5.21 -7.75 -4.64
N GLY A 77 -5.07 -8.68 -5.60
CA GLY A 77 -5.48 -10.09 -5.46
C GLY A 77 -4.81 -10.86 -4.31
N THR A 78 -3.77 -10.29 -3.71
CA THR A 78 -3.08 -10.85 -2.55
C THR A 78 -3.70 -10.41 -1.21
N ALA A 79 -4.73 -9.56 -1.22
CA ALA A 79 -5.39 -9.03 -0.03
C ALA A 79 -5.85 -10.10 0.97
N THR A 80 -5.85 -9.74 2.25
CA THR A 80 -6.19 -10.65 3.36
C THR A 80 -7.55 -10.30 3.96
N CYS A 81 -8.34 -11.34 4.28
CA CYS A 81 -9.61 -11.20 5.01
C CYS A 81 -9.36 -11.06 6.52
N LEU A 82 -9.69 -9.90 7.12
CA LEU A 82 -9.60 -9.69 8.57
C LEU A 82 -10.91 -9.19 9.17
N CYS A 83 -11.14 -9.50 10.45
CA CYS A 83 -12.15 -8.80 11.24
C CYS A 83 -11.65 -7.40 11.65
N GLY A 84 -12.56 -6.50 12.04
CA GLY A 84 -12.21 -5.12 12.36
C GLY A 84 -11.18 -4.95 13.49
N SER A 85 -11.21 -5.82 14.51
CA SER A 85 -10.25 -5.78 15.61
C SER A 85 -8.84 -6.17 15.17
N CYS A 86 -8.70 -7.30 14.45
CA CYS A 86 -7.40 -7.75 13.94
C CYS A 86 -6.84 -6.79 12.88
N ASN A 87 -7.67 -6.26 11.99
CA ASN A 87 -7.26 -5.25 11.01
C ASN A 87 -6.71 -3.98 11.70
N SER A 88 -7.41 -3.51 12.74
CA SER A 88 -6.99 -2.33 13.52
C SER A 88 -5.73 -2.57 14.35
N GLN A 89 -5.45 -3.82 14.72
CA GLN A 89 -4.20 -4.21 15.37
C GLN A 89 -3.06 -4.31 14.34
N LYS A 90 -3.26 -4.96 13.20
CA LYS A 90 -2.23 -5.12 12.16
C LYS A 90 -1.73 -3.76 11.66
N ARG A 91 -2.64 -2.82 11.34
CA ARG A 91 -2.32 -1.48 10.83
C ARG A 91 -1.41 -1.53 9.59
N ASP A 92 -0.24 -0.92 9.67
CA ASP A 92 0.80 -0.82 8.65
C ASP A 92 2.00 -1.73 8.94
N ARG A 93 1.88 -2.65 9.90
CA ARG A 93 2.90 -3.68 10.17
C ARG A 93 3.03 -4.64 9.01
N PHE A 94 4.25 -5.12 8.80
CA PHE A 94 4.47 -6.24 7.89
C PHE A 94 3.87 -7.52 8.44
N PRO A 95 3.56 -8.50 7.56
CA PRO A 95 3.17 -9.84 7.98
C PRO A 95 4.08 -10.42 9.07
N ALA A 96 5.41 -10.35 8.88
CA ALA A 96 6.39 -10.89 9.82
C ALA A 96 6.35 -10.25 11.23
N ASP A 97 5.84 -9.01 11.34
CA ASP A 97 5.78 -8.27 12.61
C ASP A 97 4.43 -8.48 13.34
N TYR A 98 3.50 -9.24 12.75
CA TYR A 98 2.15 -9.43 13.28
C TYR A 98 1.73 -10.90 13.38
N TYR A 99 2.12 -11.72 12.41
CA TYR A 99 1.74 -13.12 12.34
C TYR A 99 2.84 -14.04 12.84
N SER A 100 2.44 -15.19 13.40
CA SER A 100 3.38 -16.27 13.73
C SER A 100 3.98 -16.91 12.47
N VAL A 101 5.08 -17.65 12.63
CA VAL A 101 5.71 -18.37 11.50
C VAL A 101 4.73 -19.31 10.79
N ASP A 102 3.90 -20.03 11.54
CA ASP A 102 2.88 -20.92 10.97
C ASP A 102 1.80 -20.16 10.21
N GLN A 103 1.37 -19.00 10.74
CA GLN A 103 0.47 -18.11 10.03
C GLN A 103 1.12 -17.60 8.74
N LEU A 104 2.39 -17.20 8.73
CA LEU A 104 3.07 -16.77 7.49
C LEU A 104 3.09 -17.87 6.43
N GLN A 105 3.32 -19.13 6.81
CA GLN A 105 3.25 -20.26 5.88
C GLN A 105 1.85 -20.47 5.31
N LYS A 106 0.81 -20.39 6.15
CA LYS A 106 -0.59 -20.44 5.69
C LYS A 106 -0.91 -19.27 4.77
N LEU A 107 -0.49 -18.07 5.14
CA LEU A 107 -0.73 -16.84 4.38
C LEU A 107 -0.10 -16.93 2.99
N SER A 108 1.16 -17.35 2.91
CA SER A 108 1.88 -17.56 1.64
C SER A 108 1.12 -18.48 0.69
N LYS A 109 0.59 -19.59 1.18
CA LYS A 109 -0.19 -20.53 0.36
C LYS A 109 -1.50 -19.93 -0.15
N ILE A 110 -2.16 -19.11 0.68
CA ILE A 110 -3.47 -18.52 0.34
C ILE A 110 -3.32 -17.33 -0.61
N THR A 111 -2.33 -16.47 -0.37
CA THR A 111 -2.11 -15.23 -1.14
C THR A 111 -1.18 -15.40 -2.32
N GLU A 112 -0.51 -16.56 -2.42
CA GLU A 112 0.52 -16.88 -3.42
C GLU A 112 1.76 -15.97 -3.34
N ILE A 113 1.88 -15.16 -2.27
CA ILE A 113 3.11 -14.42 -2.00
C ILE A 113 4.17 -15.40 -1.49
N PRO A 114 5.39 -15.42 -2.06
CA PRO A 114 6.47 -16.25 -1.57
C PRO A 114 6.73 -16.05 -0.07
N ILE A 115 6.95 -17.14 0.67
CA ILE A 115 7.16 -17.09 2.13
C ILE A 115 8.33 -16.19 2.52
N GLU A 116 9.37 -16.13 1.69
CA GLU A 116 10.55 -15.29 1.94
C GLU A 116 10.22 -13.80 1.82
N GLU A 117 9.31 -13.41 0.94
CA GLU A 117 8.81 -12.02 0.85
C GLU A 117 7.93 -11.65 2.04
N LEU A 118 7.16 -12.60 2.58
CA LEU A 118 6.37 -12.36 3.80
C LEU A 118 7.25 -12.24 5.05
N ARG A 119 8.38 -12.96 5.09
CA ARG A 119 9.36 -12.96 6.19
C ARG A 119 10.33 -11.79 6.15
N ARG A 120 10.58 -11.21 4.97
CA ARG A 120 11.54 -10.13 4.79
C ARG A 120 10.82 -8.83 4.41
N PRO A 121 10.49 -7.97 5.40
CA PRO A 121 9.95 -6.65 5.15
C PRO A 121 10.75 -5.86 4.12
N SER A 122 10.11 -5.51 3.01
CA SER A 122 10.71 -4.68 1.96
C SER A 122 9.67 -3.77 1.32
N PRO A 123 10.07 -2.58 0.83
CA PRO A 123 9.23 -1.77 -0.05
C PRO A 123 8.89 -2.51 -1.35
N ASN A 124 7.80 -2.10 -1.99
CA ASN A 124 7.49 -2.52 -3.36
C ASN A 124 8.47 -1.89 -4.35
N MET A 125 9.47 -2.67 -4.75
CA MET A 125 10.53 -2.20 -5.66
C MET A 125 10.00 -1.88 -7.06
N GLU A 126 8.94 -2.54 -7.52
CA GLU A 126 8.31 -2.22 -8.81
C GLU A 126 7.76 -0.78 -8.80
N ALA A 127 6.98 -0.43 -7.78
CA ALA A 127 6.43 0.92 -7.64
C ALA A 127 7.53 1.98 -7.50
N ILE A 128 8.64 1.65 -6.83
CA ILE A 128 9.79 2.55 -6.67
C ILE A 128 10.49 2.79 -8.00
N HIS A 129 10.69 1.76 -8.82
CA HIS A 129 11.28 1.91 -10.15
C HIS A 129 10.38 2.79 -11.04
N LEU A 130 9.07 2.53 -11.05
CA LEU A 130 8.11 3.35 -11.80
C LEU A 130 8.10 4.81 -11.34
N LEU A 131 8.21 5.07 -10.04
CA LEU A 131 8.31 6.44 -9.51
C LEU A 131 9.60 7.12 -9.95
N LYS A 132 10.73 6.40 -9.88
CA LYS A 132 12.05 6.90 -10.29
C LYS A 132 12.07 7.29 -11.77
N ASP A 133 11.43 6.49 -12.62
CA ASP A 133 11.38 6.74 -14.07
C ASP A 133 10.43 7.91 -14.43
N ARG A 134 9.62 8.37 -13.47
CA ARG A 134 8.58 9.40 -13.69
C ARG A 134 8.70 10.57 -12.71
N LEU A 135 9.92 10.90 -12.26
CA LEU A 135 10.14 11.97 -11.28
C LEU A 135 9.69 13.34 -11.76
N GLU A 136 9.92 13.66 -13.03
CA GLU A 136 9.48 14.93 -13.62
C GLU A 136 7.96 15.08 -13.55
N TRP A 137 7.22 14.06 -14.02
CA TRP A 137 5.76 13.97 -13.89
C TRP A 137 5.31 14.05 -12.42
N PHE A 138 6.01 13.36 -11.52
CA PHE A 138 5.65 13.33 -10.10
C PHE A 138 5.67 14.73 -9.48
N PHE A 139 6.72 15.52 -9.73
CA PHE A 139 6.82 16.88 -9.20
C PHE A 139 5.95 17.89 -9.97
N ASN A 140 5.98 17.86 -11.30
CA ASN A 140 5.33 18.87 -12.15
C ASN A 140 3.82 18.67 -12.30
N GLU A 141 3.30 17.47 -12.05
CA GLU A 141 1.88 17.19 -12.26
C GLU A 141 1.24 16.58 -11.01
N PHE A 142 1.78 15.46 -10.51
CA PHE A 142 1.14 14.72 -9.43
C PHE A 142 1.10 15.54 -8.13
N CYS A 143 2.25 16.09 -7.70
CA CYS A 143 2.36 16.89 -6.49
C CYS A 143 1.55 18.20 -6.54
N LEU A 144 1.21 18.70 -7.73
CA LEU A 144 0.44 19.94 -7.92
C LEU A 144 -1.08 19.73 -7.94
N ARG A 145 -1.55 18.50 -7.74
CA ARG A 145 -2.99 18.21 -7.70
C ARG A 145 -3.69 18.95 -6.55
N PRO A 146 -4.96 19.39 -6.73
CA PRO A 146 -5.69 20.15 -5.71
C PRO A 146 -5.75 19.49 -4.34
N GLU A 147 -5.74 18.16 -4.25
CA GLU A 147 -5.77 17.42 -2.98
C GLU A 147 -4.43 17.47 -2.25
N LEU A 148 -3.32 17.60 -2.98
CA LEU A 148 -1.96 17.63 -2.47
C LEU A 148 -1.44 19.06 -2.21
N ASN A 149 -2.06 20.07 -2.82
CA ASN A 149 -1.81 21.49 -2.53
C ASN A 149 -2.53 22.02 -1.28
N LYS A 150 -3.19 21.15 -0.50
CA LYS A 150 -3.84 21.55 0.76
C LYS A 150 -2.84 21.61 1.90
N VAL A 151 -2.85 22.72 2.64
CA VAL A 151 -2.07 22.87 3.88
C VAL A 151 -2.75 22.11 5.02
N ARG A 152 -1.97 21.30 5.74
CA ARG A 152 -2.37 20.57 6.95
C ARG A 152 -1.27 20.74 7.99
N ASP A 153 -1.63 21.23 9.17
CA ASP A 153 -0.68 21.50 10.26
C ASP A 153 0.55 22.32 9.81
N GLY A 154 0.29 23.33 8.96
CA GLY A 154 1.32 24.24 8.45
C GLY A 154 2.20 23.68 7.32
N LYS A 155 1.93 22.46 6.81
CA LYS A 155 2.68 21.85 5.72
C LYS A 155 1.79 21.49 4.53
N LEU A 156 2.32 21.59 3.32
CA LEU A 156 1.62 21.10 2.13
C LEU A 156 1.47 19.57 2.19
N SER A 157 0.33 19.07 1.73
CA SER A 157 0.07 17.63 1.71
C SER A 157 1.04 16.90 0.76
N SER A 158 1.51 17.55 -0.30
CA SER A 158 2.59 17.09 -1.19
C SER A 158 3.90 16.88 -0.43
N GLU A 159 4.34 17.84 0.40
CA GLU A 159 5.56 17.70 1.21
C GLU A 159 5.45 16.55 2.23
N LEU A 160 4.28 16.38 2.84
CA LEU A 160 4.03 15.28 3.76
C LEU A 160 4.10 13.93 3.04
N LEU A 161 3.60 13.85 1.81
CA LEU A 161 3.72 12.67 0.96
C LEU A 161 5.18 12.40 0.57
N ILE A 162 5.92 13.40 0.11
CA ILE A 162 7.34 13.28 -0.27
C ILE A 162 8.17 12.77 0.92
N LYS A 163 7.98 13.33 2.11
CA LYS A 163 8.64 12.87 3.34
C LYS A 163 8.25 11.43 3.71
N ALA A 164 7.00 11.04 3.48
CA ALA A 164 6.57 9.66 3.71
C ALA A 164 7.20 8.69 2.69
N LEU A 165 7.26 9.06 1.42
CA LEU A 165 7.92 8.27 0.38
C LEU A 165 9.42 8.15 0.66
N GLN A 166 10.09 9.23 1.08
CA GLN A 166 11.51 9.16 1.46
C GLN A 166 11.75 8.17 2.59
N LYS A 167 10.88 8.14 3.62
CA LYS A 167 10.96 7.13 4.69
C LYS A 167 10.84 5.71 4.14
N THR A 168 10.00 5.48 3.15
CA THR A 168 9.86 4.19 2.47
C THR A 168 11.11 3.84 1.66
N LEU A 169 11.65 4.80 0.90
CA LEU A 169 12.88 4.62 0.12
C LEU A 169 14.07 4.29 1.01
N ASN A 170 14.20 4.94 2.17
CA ASN A 170 15.26 4.67 3.15
C ASN A 170 15.25 3.22 3.69
N ARG A 171 14.15 2.48 3.49
CA ARG A 171 14.01 1.07 3.89
C ARG A 171 14.34 0.08 2.76
N CYS A 172 14.76 0.55 1.59
CA CYS A 172 15.27 -0.33 0.55
C CYS A 172 16.58 -0.99 0.99
N GLU A 173 16.83 -2.20 0.51
CA GLU A 173 18.13 -2.86 0.68
C GLU A 173 19.21 -2.02 -0.02
N GLY A 174 20.31 -1.74 0.68
CA GLY A 174 21.36 -0.84 0.19
C GLY A 174 21.08 0.66 0.37
N GLY A 175 19.94 1.03 0.97
CA GLY A 175 19.56 2.42 1.25
C GLY A 175 18.67 3.04 0.17
N ALA A 176 18.36 4.33 0.32
CA ALA A 176 17.44 5.03 -0.58
C ALA A 176 18.00 5.09 -2.01
N PRO A 177 17.27 4.57 -3.04
CA PRO A 177 17.76 4.58 -4.41
C PRO A 177 17.72 5.96 -5.06
N ILE A 178 16.96 6.89 -4.47
CA ILE A 178 16.86 8.31 -4.80
C ILE A 178 16.58 9.12 -3.52
N ASP A 179 17.00 10.38 -3.50
CA ASP A 179 16.66 11.33 -2.44
C ASP A 179 15.55 12.29 -2.92
N LEU A 180 14.30 11.89 -2.69
CA LEU A 180 13.12 12.66 -3.08
C LEU A 180 13.02 14.01 -2.36
N VAL A 181 13.55 14.13 -1.14
CA VAL A 181 13.51 15.39 -0.40
C VAL A 181 14.45 16.39 -1.06
N LYS A 182 15.70 15.97 -1.31
CA LYS A 182 16.65 16.80 -2.03
C LYS A 182 16.17 17.16 -3.43
N LEU A 183 15.66 16.18 -4.19
CA LEU A 183 15.13 16.43 -5.52
C LEU A 183 13.96 17.44 -5.52
N HIS A 184 13.11 17.42 -4.50
CA HIS A 184 12.04 18.39 -4.36
C HIS A 184 12.56 19.79 -4.02
N GLU A 185 13.59 19.90 -3.18
CA GLU A 185 14.25 21.18 -2.87
C GLU A 185 14.93 21.79 -4.11
N ASP A 186 15.63 20.96 -4.88
CA ASP A 186 16.24 21.36 -6.15
C ASP A 186 15.16 21.78 -7.17
N TRP A 187 14.06 21.04 -7.25
CA TRP A 187 12.92 21.35 -8.10
C TRP A 187 12.30 22.71 -7.73
N LEU A 188 12.02 22.96 -6.45
CA LEU A 188 11.48 24.25 -5.97
C LEU A 188 12.40 25.43 -6.30
N SER A 189 13.72 25.21 -6.25
CA SER A 189 14.72 26.23 -6.56
C SER A 189 14.84 26.53 -8.06
N SER A 190 14.30 25.65 -8.91
CA SER A 190 14.32 25.77 -10.37
C SER A 190 13.03 26.35 -10.98
N GLN A 191 12.00 26.59 -10.16
CA GLN A 191 10.76 27.26 -10.54
C GLN A 191 10.90 28.78 -10.42
#